data_AF-A0A954P5H4-F1
#
_entry.id   AF-A0A954P5H4-F1
#
_cell.length_a   1.000
_cell.length_b   1.000
_cell.length_c   1.000
_cell.angle_alpha   90.00
_cell.angle_beta   90.00
_cell.angle_gamma   90.00
#
_symmetry.space_group_name_H-M   'P 1'
#
loop_
_entity.id
_entity.type
_entity.pdbx_description
1 polymer ?
#
loop_
_entity_poly.entity_id
_entity_poly.type
_entity_poly.pdbx_seq_one_letter_code
_entity_poly.pdbx_strand_id
1 'polypeptide(L)'
;MPQAQAKAVTANLPLIWQWLLPALAGTAAVLLLAATAQAQRQQVNVGTPVRSAGDSFYESTNIGWSLQGNGWFARFGGGGTPPYGGFQPGAGISGGSGFGGNGFSGNLFFNSSQGGSRNLSSFTPSVTTLNGYPGTFISGVQRPFVTGLVPTVGIPPQFSVPAPSLQQRLNELRLREAAERAGQSTIGPATGETALNQSAGRFGGSQQFAGGSYSESSGSAAGAGASIDPLPLTRAEREARQEAVESATEAAARQYYTRGLKARAEGKASVARQYFRMAASRSEGELQQLAREELNQLNPR
;
A
#
# COMPACT_ATOMS: atom_id res chain seq x y z
N MET A 1 71.07 51.06 -25.54
CA MET A 1 69.68 50.55 -25.52
C MET A 1 68.95 51.10 -26.73
N PRO A 2 68.61 50.30 -27.76
CA PRO A 2 67.84 50.76 -28.90
C PRO A 2 66.35 50.42 -28.73
N GLN A 3 65.49 51.42 -28.82
CA GLN A 3 64.03 51.23 -28.90
C GLN A 3 63.64 50.94 -30.35
N ALA A 4 63.09 49.75 -30.60
CA ALA A 4 62.52 49.38 -31.87
C ALA A 4 61.14 50.06 -32.02
N GLN A 5 61.08 51.11 -32.84
CA GLN A 5 59.81 51.72 -33.25
C GLN A 5 59.11 50.81 -34.26
N ALA A 6 58.04 50.13 -33.83
CA ALA A 6 57.13 49.41 -34.70
C ALA A 6 56.33 50.42 -35.54
N LYS A 7 56.69 50.55 -36.81
CA LYS A 7 55.99 51.36 -37.81
C LYS A 7 54.66 50.69 -38.14
N ALA A 8 53.57 51.23 -37.62
CA ALA A 8 52.22 50.75 -37.91
C ALA A 8 51.91 50.99 -39.40
N VAL A 9 51.89 49.92 -40.19
CA VAL A 9 51.45 49.94 -41.59
C VAL A 9 49.93 49.94 -41.59
N THR A 10 49.33 51.12 -41.67
CA THR A 10 47.91 51.31 -41.95
C THR A 10 47.65 50.94 -43.41
N ALA A 11 47.32 49.67 -43.66
CA ALA A 11 46.87 49.23 -44.97
C ALA A 11 45.51 49.89 -45.28
N ASN A 12 45.50 50.79 -46.27
CA ASN A 12 44.29 51.40 -46.82
C ASN A 12 43.46 50.30 -47.50
N LEU A 13 42.52 49.72 -46.76
CA LEU A 13 41.54 48.81 -47.33
C LEU A 13 40.56 49.59 -48.23
N PRO A 14 40.15 49.03 -49.38
CA PRO A 14 39.20 49.70 -50.27
C PRO A 14 37.89 50.01 -49.55
N LEU A 15 37.30 51.19 -49.81
CA LEU A 15 36.06 51.69 -49.19
C LEU A 15 34.89 50.69 -49.21
N ILE A 16 34.90 49.75 -50.16
CA ILE A 16 33.90 48.68 -50.34
C ILE A 16 33.93 47.69 -49.16
N TRP A 17 35.07 47.46 -48.52
CA TRP A 17 35.21 46.52 -47.40
C TRP A 17 34.68 47.07 -46.07
N GLN A 18 34.58 48.40 -45.91
CA GLN A 18 34.04 49.02 -44.68
C GLN A 18 32.53 48.77 -44.52
N TRP A 19 31.78 48.58 -45.61
CA TRP A 19 30.34 48.34 -45.57
C TRP A 19 29.97 46.84 -45.57
N LEU A 20 30.83 45.99 -46.14
CA LEU A 20 30.60 44.55 -46.22
C LEU A 20 30.79 43.82 -44.89
N LEU A 21 31.77 44.24 -44.08
CA LEU A 21 32.07 43.62 -42.78
C LEU A 21 30.90 43.67 -41.77
N PRO A 22 30.20 44.80 -41.54
CA PRO A 22 29.05 44.82 -40.63
C PRO A 22 27.85 44.04 -41.17
N ALA A 23 27.64 43.99 -42.49
CA ALA A 23 26.55 43.23 -43.09
C ALA A 23 26.75 41.71 -42.92
N LEU A 24 27.98 41.22 -43.11
CA LEU A 24 28.36 39.82 -42.87
C LEU A 24 28.28 39.45 -41.38
N ALA A 25 28.72 40.34 -40.48
CA ALA A 25 28.61 40.13 -39.04
C ALA A 25 27.15 40.07 -38.58
N GLY A 26 26.28 40.93 -39.11
CA GLY A 26 24.85 40.93 -38.81
C GLY A 26 24.14 39.67 -39.29
N THR A 27 24.43 39.22 -40.52
CA THR A 27 23.87 37.96 -41.05
C THR A 27 24.37 36.74 -40.28
N ALA A 28 25.65 36.69 -39.91
CA ALA A 28 26.20 35.62 -39.08
C ALA A 28 25.55 35.58 -37.68
N ALA A 29 25.32 36.74 -37.06
CA ALA A 29 24.65 36.81 -35.75
C ALA A 29 23.20 36.30 -35.83
N VAL A 30 22.44 36.71 -36.85
CA VAL A 30 21.06 36.24 -37.06
C VAL A 30 21.01 34.73 -37.33
N LEU A 31 21.97 34.20 -38.11
CA LEU A 31 22.09 32.75 -38.34
C LEU A 31 22.47 31.98 -37.07
N LEU A 32 23.35 32.53 -36.22
CA LEU A 32 23.69 31.93 -34.92
C LEU A 32 22.48 31.93 -33.96
N LEU A 33 21.71 33.01 -33.91
CA LEU A 33 20.49 33.10 -33.10
C LEU A 33 19.41 32.13 -33.60
N ALA A 34 19.23 32.00 -34.92
CA ALA A 34 18.29 31.04 -35.51
C ALA A 34 18.72 29.57 -35.29
N ALA A 35 20.03 29.28 -35.28
CA ALA A 35 20.55 27.93 -35.03
C ALA A 35 20.36 27.47 -33.57
N THR A 36 20.19 28.39 -32.61
CA THR A 36 19.90 28.04 -31.20
C THR A 36 18.42 27.79 -30.91
N ALA A 37 17.52 28.06 -31.86
CA ALA A 37 16.08 28.05 -31.62
C ALA A 37 15.40 26.66 -31.70
N GLN A 38 16.13 25.60 -32.04
CA GLN A 38 15.56 24.25 -32.15
C GLN A 38 16.13 23.26 -31.12
N ALA A 39 16.08 23.62 -29.84
CA ALA A 39 15.98 22.61 -28.79
C ALA A 39 14.54 22.08 -28.72
N GLN A 40 14.06 21.44 -29.80
CA GLN A 40 12.81 20.69 -29.77
C GLN A 40 13.02 19.47 -28.88
N ARG A 41 12.78 19.63 -27.57
CA ARG A 41 12.74 18.47 -26.68
C ARG A 41 11.60 17.59 -27.14
N GLN A 42 11.94 16.36 -27.49
CA GLN A 42 10.97 15.34 -27.86
C GLN A 42 10.00 15.15 -26.69
N GLN A 43 8.71 15.33 -26.98
CA GLN A 43 7.62 15.02 -26.06
C GLN A 43 7.19 13.58 -26.32
N VAL A 44 7.01 12.82 -25.25
CA VAL A 44 6.52 11.44 -25.31
C VAL A 44 5.21 11.37 -24.56
N ASN A 45 4.17 10.89 -25.22
CA ASN A 45 2.89 10.56 -24.60
C ASN A 45 2.87 9.06 -24.29
N VAL A 46 2.81 8.70 -23.01
CA VAL A 46 2.77 7.31 -22.56
C VAL A 46 1.38 7.02 -22.02
N GLY A 47 0.66 6.09 -22.64
CA GLY A 47 -0.63 5.59 -22.18
C GLY A 47 -0.53 4.15 -21.70
N THR A 48 -1.09 3.82 -20.53
CA THR A 48 -1.11 2.45 -19.99
C THR A 48 -2.56 1.96 -19.87
N PRO A 49 -3.08 1.16 -20.81
CA PRO A 49 -4.46 0.68 -20.73
C PRO A 49 -4.61 -0.35 -19.62
N VAL A 50 -5.59 -0.16 -18.76
CA VAL A 50 -6.02 -1.11 -17.73
C VAL A 50 -7.41 -1.61 -18.08
N ARG A 51 -7.58 -2.93 -18.12
CA ARG A 51 -8.85 -3.60 -18.39
C ARG A 51 -9.10 -4.61 -17.28
N SER A 52 -10.31 -4.59 -16.73
CA SER A 52 -10.80 -5.54 -15.74
C SER A 52 -12.14 -6.07 -16.23
N ALA A 53 -12.22 -7.38 -16.44
CA ALA A 53 -13.47 -8.08 -16.73
C ALA A 53 -13.75 -9.05 -15.57
N GLY A 54 -14.97 -9.04 -15.06
CA GLY A 54 -15.46 -9.99 -14.08
C GLY A 54 -16.80 -10.55 -14.52
N ASP A 55 -16.96 -11.86 -14.44
CA ASP A 55 -18.26 -12.52 -14.57
C ASP A 55 -18.52 -13.26 -13.25
N SER A 56 -19.77 -13.30 -12.84
CA SER A 56 -20.22 -14.01 -11.66
C SER A 56 -21.59 -14.58 -11.95
N PHE A 57 -21.79 -15.80 -11.49
CA PHE A 57 -23.02 -16.54 -11.72
C PHE A 57 -23.44 -17.19 -10.41
N TYR A 58 -24.74 -17.19 -10.16
CA TYR A 58 -25.30 -17.96 -9.06
C TYR A 58 -26.54 -18.71 -9.50
N GLU A 59 -26.67 -19.89 -8.92
CA GLU A 59 -27.89 -20.67 -8.86
C GLU A 59 -28.11 -21.02 -7.39
N SER A 60 -29.33 -20.81 -6.92
CA SER A 60 -29.77 -21.24 -5.60
C SER A 60 -31.07 -21.99 -5.79
N THR A 61 -31.14 -23.23 -5.32
CA THR A 61 -32.38 -23.97 -5.21
C THR A 61 -32.49 -24.50 -3.79
N ASN A 62 -33.50 -24.01 -3.10
CA ASN A 62 -33.75 -24.26 -1.70
C ASN A 62 -35.11 -24.95 -1.60
N ILE A 63 -35.13 -26.16 -1.06
CA ILE A 63 -36.37 -26.89 -0.79
C ILE A 63 -36.41 -27.12 0.71
N GLY A 64 -37.54 -26.84 1.33
CA GLY A 64 -37.74 -27.07 2.74
C GLY A 64 -39.16 -27.48 3.07
N TRP A 65 -39.31 -28.13 4.20
CA TRP A 65 -40.59 -28.50 4.73
C TRP A 65 -40.61 -28.31 6.24
N SER A 66 -41.79 -28.06 6.79
CA SER A 66 -42.00 -28.14 8.24
C SER A 66 -43.25 -28.96 8.54
N LEU A 67 -43.19 -29.65 9.67
CA LEU A 67 -44.27 -30.41 10.26
C LEU A 67 -44.36 -30.01 11.73
N GLN A 68 -45.58 -29.83 12.21
CA GLN A 68 -45.86 -29.55 13.61
C GLN A 68 -47.13 -30.29 14.02
N GLY A 69 -47.09 -30.93 15.18
CA GLY A 69 -48.22 -31.58 15.81
C GLY A 69 -48.32 -31.19 17.28
N ASN A 70 -49.26 -31.79 18.01
CA ASN A 70 -49.45 -31.49 19.42
C ASN A 70 -48.21 -31.90 20.24
N GLY A 71 -47.36 -30.93 20.59
CA GLY A 71 -46.16 -31.12 21.40
C GLY A 71 -44.89 -31.53 20.65
N TRP A 72 -44.90 -31.60 19.31
CA TRP A 72 -43.70 -31.94 18.52
C TRP A 72 -43.63 -31.13 17.23
N PHE A 73 -42.41 -30.98 16.70
CA PHE A 73 -42.17 -30.36 15.41
C PHE A 73 -40.94 -30.96 14.74
N ALA A 74 -40.93 -30.94 13.40
CA ALA A 74 -39.79 -31.29 12.57
C ALA A 74 -39.67 -30.28 11.44
N ARG A 75 -38.46 -29.82 11.15
CA ARG A 75 -38.19 -28.87 10.08
C ARG A 75 -36.97 -29.34 9.31
N PHE A 76 -37.03 -29.22 8.00
CA PHE A 76 -35.93 -29.55 7.11
C PHE A 76 -35.81 -28.45 6.05
N GLY A 77 -34.58 -28.15 5.67
CA GLY A 77 -34.30 -27.06 4.74
C GLY A 77 -34.38 -25.68 5.38
N GLY A 78 -34.29 -24.65 4.52
CA GLY A 78 -33.94 -23.29 4.91
C GLY A 78 -32.69 -22.89 4.14
N GLY A 79 -32.92 -22.32 2.95
CA GLY A 79 -31.86 -22.06 1.98
C GLY A 79 -30.75 -21.16 2.50
N GLY A 80 -29.52 -21.66 2.50
CA GLY A 80 -28.35 -20.82 2.72
C GLY A 80 -28.14 -19.91 1.51
N THR A 81 -27.85 -18.63 1.74
CA THR A 81 -27.43 -17.73 0.69
C THR A 81 -26.15 -18.27 0.05
N PRO A 82 -26.10 -18.50 -1.28
CA PRO A 82 -24.87 -18.91 -1.94
C PRO A 82 -23.71 -18.00 -1.55
N PRO A 83 -22.54 -18.56 -1.18
CA PRO A 83 -21.41 -17.76 -0.71
C PRO A 83 -20.78 -16.89 -1.81
N TYR A 84 -21.18 -17.08 -3.07
CA TYR A 84 -20.61 -16.42 -4.25
C TYR A 84 -21.72 -16.00 -5.22
N GLY A 85 -21.40 -15.07 -6.11
CA GLY A 85 -22.25 -14.70 -7.25
C GLY A 85 -23.23 -13.55 -7.04
N GLY A 86 -23.18 -12.87 -5.88
CA GLY A 86 -24.06 -11.71 -5.63
C GLY A 86 -25.53 -12.10 -5.53
N PHE A 87 -25.82 -13.16 -4.77
CA PHE A 87 -27.18 -13.63 -4.51
C PHE A 87 -28.09 -12.47 -4.09
N GLN A 88 -29.18 -12.28 -4.82
CA GLN A 88 -30.18 -11.27 -4.50
C GLN A 88 -31.37 -11.94 -3.80
N PRO A 89 -31.57 -11.72 -2.48
CA PRO A 89 -32.69 -12.29 -1.75
C PRO A 89 -33.99 -11.70 -2.31
N GLY A 90 -34.74 -12.50 -3.06
CA GLY A 90 -35.96 -12.07 -3.73
C GLY A 90 -35.92 -12.13 -5.26
N ALA A 91 -34.77 -12.44 -5.87
CA ALA A 91 -34.73 -12.88 -7.26
C ALA A 91 -35.18 -14.34 -7.36
N GLY A 92 -35.88 -14.72 -8.45
CA GLY A 92 -36.32 -16.09 -8.71
C GLY A 92 -37.79 -16.37 -8.37
N ILE A 93 -38.13 -17.65 -8.26
CA ILE A 93 -39.47 -18.16 -7.98
C ILE A 93 -39.46 -18.79 -6.59
N SER A 94 -40.31 -18.27 -5.71
CA SER A 94 -40.63 -18.90 -4.43
C SER A 94 -42.06 -19.39 -4.44
N GLY A 95 -42.28 -20.62 -4.01
CA GLY A 95 -43.62 -21.19 -3.89
C GLY A 95 -43.70 -22.12 -2.69
N GLY A 96 -44.91 -22.43 -2.28
CA GLY A 96 -45.13 -23.38 -1.21
C GLY A 96 -46.59 -23.75 -1.07
N SER A 97 -46.83 -24.89 -0.43
CA SER A 97 -48.15 -25.38 -0.09
C SER A 97 -48.20 -25.73 1.39
N GLY A 98 -49.22 -25.22 2.07
CA GLY A 98 -49.53 -25.58 3.46
C GLY A 98 -50.60 -26.65 3.49
N PHE A 99 -50.48 -27.58 4.43
CA PHE A 99 -51.51 -28.57 4.73
C PHE A 99 -51.75 -28.60 6.24
N GLY A 100 -53.00 -28.80 6.65
CA GLY A 100 -53.34 -28.87 8.08
C GLY A 100 -54.70 -29.50 8.29
N GLY A 101 -54.78 -30.36 9.32
CA GLY A 101 -55.99 -31.06 9.72
C GLY A 101 -55.73 -31.98 10.91
N ASN A 102 -56.74 -32.19 11.76
CA ASN A 102 -56.71 -33.14 12.90
C ASN A 102 -55.39 -33.20 13.70
N GLY A 103 -54.97 -32.08 14.28
CA GLY A 103 -53.84 -32.07 15.24
C GLY A 103 -52.45 -32.17 14.63
N PHE A 104 -52.32 -32.17 13.29
CA PHE A 104 -51.06 -31.95 12.60
C PHE A 104 -51.19 -30.87 11.51
N SER A 105 -50.11 -30.17 11.25
CA SER A 105 -50.00 -29.20 10.17
C SER A 105 -48.57 -29.15 9.66
N GLY A 106 -48.40 -28.70 8.43
CA GLY A 106 -47.09 -28.55 7.84
C GLY A 106 -47.13 -27.68 6.61
N ASN A 107 -45.95 -27.42 6.07
CA ASN A 107 -45.79 -26.74 4.81
C ASN A 107 -44.62 -27.34 4.04
N LEU A 108 -44.77 -27.35 2.72
CA LEU A 108 -43.68 -27.55 1.78
C LEU A 108 -43.42 -26.20 1.13
N PHE A 109 -42.16 -25.78 1.06
CA PHE A 109 -41.76 -24.57 0.37
C PHE A 109 -40.53 -24.82 -0.49
N PHE A 110 -40.44 -24.08 -1.59
CA PHE A 110 -39.26 -24.06 -2.45
C PHE A 110 -38.96 -22.61 -2.83
N ASN A 111 -37.69 -22.33 -3.05
CA ASN A 111 -37.19 -21.08 -3.60
C ASN A 111 -36.07 -21.43 -4.58
N SER A 112 -36.25 -21.08 -5.84
CA SER A 112 -35.22 -21.24 -6.87
C SER A 112 -34.92 -19.90 -7.50
N SER A 113 -33.65 -19.54 -7.59
CA SER A 113 -33.16 -18.28 -8.14
C SER A 113 -31.90 -18.52 -8.96
N GLN A 114 -31.81 -17.87 -10.10
CA GLN A 114 -30.61 -17.86 -10.94
C GLN A 114 -30.31 -16.42 -11.32
N GLY A 115 -29.04 -16.06 -11.36
CA GLY A 115 -28.61 -14.76 -11.84
C GLY A 115 -27.15 -14.74 -12.22
N GLY A 116 -26.76 -13.70 -12.95
CA GLY A 116 -25.37 -13.44 -13.26
C GLY A 116 -25.10 -11.95 -13.32
N SER A 117 -23.87 -11.56 -12.99
CA SER A 117 -23.40 -10.19 -13.09
C SER A 117 -22.07 -10.16 -13.83
N ARG A 118 -22.04 -9.36 -14.90
CA ARG A 118 -20.86 -9.12 -15.74
C ARG A 118 -20.43 -7.67 -15.57
N ASN A 119 -19.19 -7.47 -15.18
CA ASN A 119 -18.59 -6.15 -15.06
C ASN A 119 -17.40 -6.03 -16.02
N LEU A 120 -17.38 -4.97 -16.82
CA LEU A 120 -16.26 -4.61 -17.68
C LEU A 120 -15.84 -3.18 -17.35
N SER A 121 -14.64 -3.01 -16.80
CA SER A 121 -14.03 -1.72 -16.52
C SER A 121 -12.77 -1.56 -17.38
N SER A 122 -12.69 -0.49 -18.16
CA SER A 122 -11.51 -0.16 -18.97
C SER A 122 -11.16 1.31 -18.77
N PHE A 123 -9.93 1.59 -18.39
CA PHE A 123 -9.42 2.95 -18.25
C PHE A 123 -7.97 3.03 -18.71
N THR A 124 -7.57 4.13 -19.34
CA THR A 124 -6.22 4.30 -19.90
C THR A 124 -5.64 5.62 -19.40
N PRO A 125 -4.89 5.65 -18.28
CA PRO A 125 -4.12 6.82 -17.89
C PRO A 125 -3.06 7.13 -18.96
N SER A 126 -2.92 8.42 -19.29
CA SER A 126 -1.86 8.92 -20.15
C SER A 126 -1.10 10.06 -19.49
N VAL A 127 0.22 10.11 -19.71
CA VAL A 127 1.10 11.18 -19.23
C VAL A 127 2.00 11.63 -20.38
N THR A 128 2.04 12.94 -20.62
CA THR A 128 2.99 13.56 -21.56
C THR A 128 4.21 14.05 -20.78
N THR A 129 5.38 13.52 -21.12
CA THR A 129 6.66 13.88 -20.47
C THR A 129 7.70 14.28 -21.51
N LEU A 130 8.70 15.03 -21.05
CA LEU A 130 9.91 15.29 -21.85
C LEU A 130 10.87 14.12 -21.68
N ASN A 131 11.68 13.83 -22.70
CA ASN A 131 12.74 12.83 -22.59
C ASN A 131 13.62 13.09 -21.34
N GLY A 132 13.76 12.08 -20.49
CA GLY A 132 14.56 12.14 -19.26
C GLY A 132 13.86 12.79 -18.05
N TYR A 133 12.60 13.21 -18.16
CA TYR A 133 11.83 13.75 -17.04
C TYR A 133 10.79 12.73 -16.54
N PRO A 134 10.80 12.37 -15.25
CA PRO A 134 9.76 11.50 -14.70
C PRO A 134 8.42 12.23 -14.68
N GLY A 135 7.35 11.51 -15.05
CA GLY A 135 5.98 11.98 -14.91
C GLY A 135 5.15 10.94 -14.15
N THR A 136 4.25 11.42 -13.29
CA THR A 136 3.35 10.58 -12.50
C THR A 136 1.92 11.03 -12.69
N PHE A 137 1.01 10.09 -12.91
CA PHE A 137 -0.44 10.35 -12.92
C PHE A 137 -1.08 9.55 -11.78
N ILE A 138 -1.86 10.23 -10.94
CA ILE A 138 -2.59 9.62 -9.83
C ILE A 138 -4.06 10.01 -9.97
N SER A 139 -4.93 9.01 -10.03
CA SER A 139 -6.39 9.17 -9.94
C SER A 139 -6.88 8.26 -8.82
N GLY A 140 -7.29 8.84 -7.70
CA GLY A 140 -7.70 8.11 -6.52
C GLY A 140 -8.10 9.04 -5.37
N VAL A 141 -8.60 8.45 -4.28
CA VAL A 141 -8.97 9.19 -3.06
C VAL A 141 -7.87 9.01 -2.03
N GLN A 142 -7.28 10.10 -1.55
CA GLN A 142 -6.37 10.07 -0.42
C GLN A 142 -7.19 9.90 0.88
N ARG A 143 -7.13 8.71 1.47
CA ARG A 143 -7.77 8.42 2.75
C ARG A 143 -6.73 8.49 3.88
N PRO A 144 -6.75 9.53 4.72
CA PRO A 144 -5.85 9.58 5.87
C PRO A 144 -6.20 8.43 6.82
N PHE A 145 -5.17 7.78 7.36
CA PHE A 145 -5.31 6.80 8.44
C PHE A 145 -4.36 7.19 9.58
N VAL A 146 -4.75 6.88 10.81
CA VAL A 146 -3.92 7.14 11.99
C VAL A 146 -2.73 6.17 11.95
N THR A 147 -1.52 6.70 11.73
CA THR A 147 -0.28 5.90 11.69
C THR A 147 0.35 5.69 13.06
N GLY A 148 -0.11 6.43 14.07
CA GLY A 148 0.34 6.28 15.44
C GLY A 148 -0.44 7.17 16.39
N LEU A 149 -0.64 6.68 17.60
CA LEU A 149 -0.99 7.52 18.75
C LEU A 149 0.34 7.95 19.35
N VAL A 150 0.60 9.26 19.43
CA VAL A 150 1.70 9.78 20.24
C VAL A 150 1.17 9.86 21.67
N PRO A 151 1.55 8.94 22.58
CA PRO A 151 1.10 9.02 23.96
C PRO A 151 1.71 10.28 24.56
N THR A 152 0.85 11.26 24.87
CA THR A 152 1.27 12.39 25.70
C THR A 152 1.22 11.89 27.13
N VAL A 153 2.36 11.44 27.67
CA VAL A 153 2.49 11.29 29.12
C VAL A 153 2.21 12.67 29.72
N GLY A 154 1.23 12.75 30.61
CA GLY A 154 0.72 14.01 31.14
C GLY A 154 1.86 14.89 31.66
N ILE A 155 2.18 15.94 30.92
CA ILE A 155 2.79 17.13 31.49
C ILE A 155 1.65 17.75 32.33
N PRO A 156 1.85 18.05 33.63
CA PRO A 156 0.88 18.85 34.40
C PRO A 156 0.53 20.11 33.58
N PRO A 157 -0.64 20.74 33.72
CA PRO A 157 -1.11 21.79 32.81
C PRO A 157 -0.08 22.91 32.67
N GLN A 158 0.77 22.79 31.66
CA GLN A 158 1.74 23.76 31.25
C GLN A 158 1.16 24.32 29.96
N PHE A 159 0.61 25.53 30.10
CA PHE A 159 0.25 26.47 29.06
C PHE A 159 0.50 25.96 27.64
N SER A 160 -0.57 25.62 26.92
CA SER A 160 -0.50 25.46 25.47
C SER A 160 0.04 26.76 24.89
N VAL A 161 1.34 26.77 24.59
CA VAL A 161 1.91 27.81 23.75
C VAL A 161 1.33 27.56 22.36
N PRO A 162 0.52 28.48 21.80
CA PRO A 162 -0.09 28.28 20.50
C PRO A 162 1.02 28.00 19.49
N ALA A 163 0.85 26.95 18.69
CA ALA A 163 1.78 26.66 17.61
C ALA A 163 1.91 27.91 16.74
N PRO A 164 3.14 28.36 16.42
CA PRO A 164 3.34 29.56 15.64
C PRO A 164 2.63 29.39 14.29
N SER A 165 1.89 30.42 13.89
CA SER A 165 1.22 30.40 12.59
C SER A 165 2.26 30.24 11.48
N LEU A 166 1.86 29.67 10.34
CA LEU A 166 2.76 29.47 9.19
C LEU A 166 3.49 30.76 8.78
N GLN A 167 2.84 31.91 8.98
CA GLN A 167 3.42 33.24 8.73
C GLN A 167 4.56 33.58 9.71
N GLN A 168 4.44 33.25 11.00
CA GLN A 168 5.52 33.45 11.97
C GLN A 168 6.73 32.58 11.63
N ARG A 169 6.49 31.33 11.26
CA ARG A 169 7.54 30.39 10.84
C ARG A 169 8.29 30.86 9.59
N LEU A 170 7.58 31.48 8.64
CA LEU A 170 8.16 32.07 7.44
C LEU A 170 9.02 33.30 7.74
N ASN A 171 8.59 34.14 8.68
CA ASN A 171 9.37 35.30 9.12
C ASN A 171 10.63 34.87 9.87
N GLU A 172 10.56 33.83 10.71
CA GLU A 172 11.73 33.25 11.38
C GLU A 172 12.75 32.71 10.38
N LEU A 173 12.30 31.99 9.34
CA LEU A 173 13.20 31.48 8.30
C LEU A 173 13.88 32.60 7.53
N ARG A 174 13.15 33.68 7.19
CA ARG A 174 13.73 34.86 6.52
C ARG A 174 14.76 35.57 7.40
N LEU A 175 14.48 35.72 8.69
CA LEU A 175 15.42 36.31 9.64
C LEU A 175 16.67 35.44 9.80
N ARG A 176 16.51 34.12 9.80
CA ARG A 176 17.62 33.17 9.87
C ARG A 176 18.48 33.20 8.62
N GLU A 177 17.87 33.27 7.44
CA GLU A 177 18.58 33.41 6.16
C GLU A 177 19.34 34.75 6.08
N ALA A 178 18.77 35.83 6.62
CA ALA A 178 19.44 37.13 6.71
C ALA A 178 20.62 37.10 7.68
N ALA A 179 20.49 36.42 8.83
CA ALA A 179 21.56 36.26 9.81
C ALA A 179 22.69 35.36 9.29
N GLU A 180 22.37 34.29 8.56
CA GLU A 180 23.35 33.44 7.90
C GLU A 180 24.10 34.19 6.80
N ARG A 181 23.41 35.03 6.01
CA ARG A 181 24.08 35.93 5.05
C ARG A 181 24.99 36.96 5.73
N ALA A 182 24.66 37.42 6.94
CA ALA A 182 25.51 38.33 7.70
C ALA A 182 26.70 37.62 8.38
N GLY A 183 26.55 36.34 8.74
CA GLY A 183 27.57 35.54 9.41
C GLY A 183 28.60 34.88 8.46
N GLN A 184 28.34 34.87 7.16
CA GLN A 184 29.22 34.24 6.17
C GLN A 184 30.34 35.18 5.68
N SER A 185 31.05 35.80 6.64
CA SER A 185 32.31 36.50 6.39
C SER A 185 33.25 36.34 7.58
N THR A 186 33.61 35.10 7.92
CA THR A 186 34.87 34.77 8.59
C THR A 186 35.19 33.29 8.39
N ILE A 187 36.22 33.03 7.60
CA ILE A 187 36.83 31.72 7.38
C ILE A 187 37.75 31.41 8.57
N GLY A 188 37.64 30.22 9.16
CA GLY A 188 38.63 29.67 10.10
C GLY A 188 38.30 28.23 10.53
N PRO A 189 39.29 27.31 10.69
CA PRO A 189 39.12 25.89 10.37
C PRO A 189 38.96 24.91 11.55
N ALA A 190 38.34 23.78 11.21
CA ALA A 190 38.47 22.38 11.67
C ALA A 190 39.08 22.02 13.04
N THR A 191 38.29 21.29 13.84
CA THR A 191 38.59 20.10 14.67
C THR A 191 37.21 19.54 15.08
N GLY A 192 36.82 18.29 14.86
CA GLY A 192 37.45 17.04 15.30
C GLY A 192 36.59 16.43 16.43
N GLU A 193 36.25 15.15 16.29
CA GLU A 193 35.78 14.20 17.34
C GLU A 193 34.27 13.98 17.60
N THR A 194 33.80 12.85 17.06
CA THR A 194 33.34 11.64 17.77
C THR A 194 32.51 11.79 19.06
N ALA A 195 31.25 11.32 19.05
CA ALA A 195 30.78 10.29 19.99
C ALA A 195 29.34 9.83 19.67
N LEU A 196 29.23 8.55 19.29
CA LEU A 196 28.06 7.71 19.49
C LEU A 196 27.79 7.56 20.99
N ASN A 197 26.53 7.60 21.44
CA ASN A 197 26.13 6.72 22.54
C ASN A 197 24.64 6.34 22.50
N GLN A 198 24.42 5.04 22.45
CA GLN A 198 23.14 4.34 22.59
C GLN A 198 22.81 4.17 24.08
N SER A 199 21.53 4.24 24.45
CA SER A 199 20.93 3.40 25.50
C SER A 199 19.41 3.45 25.29
N ALA A 200 18.68 2.37 24.97
CA ALA A 200 18.52 1.06 25.60
C ALA A 200 17.81 1.11 26.97
N GLY A 201 16.50 0.84 26.96
CA GLY A 201 15.63 0.48 28.09
C GLY A 201 14.20 0.33 27.55
N ARG A 202 13.62 -0.85 27.34
CA ARG A 202 13.21 -1.98 28.21
C ARG A 202 12.11 -1.58 29.22
N PHE A 203 11.13 -2.50 29.33
CA PHE A 203 9.90 -2.55 30.16
C PHE A 203 8.66 -1.92 29.50
N GLY A 204 7.53 -2.59 29.28
CA GLY A 204 6.98 -3.82 29.87
C GLY A 204 5.83 -3.46 30.81
N GLY A 205 4.57 -3.58 30.36
CA GLY A 205 3.41 -3.32 31.22
C GLY A 205 2.08 -3.40 30.48
N SER A 206 1.30 -4.42 30.81
CA SER A 206 -0.03 -4.78 30.32
C SER A 206 -1.15 -3.97 31.00
N GLN A 207 -2.10 -3.41 30.23
CA GLN A 207 -3.50 -3.14 30.66
C GLN A 207 -4.40 -3.21 29.41
N GLN A 208 -5.16 -4.30 29.23
CA GLN A 208 -6.59 -4.43 29.55
C GLN A 208 -7.49 -3.45 28.78
N PHE A 209 -8.00 -3.96 27.66
CA PHE A 209 -9.05 -3.37 26.82
C PHE A 209 -10.42 -3.50 27.48
N ALA A 210 -11.13 -2.38 27.61
CA ALA A 210 -12.58 -2.33 27.83
C ALA A 210 -13.28 -2.17 26.48
N GLY A 211 -14.31 -2.98 26.28
CA GLY A 211 -14.99 -3.18 25.00
C GLY A 211 -15.84 -2.00 24.54
N GLY A 212 -15.81 -1.79 23.23
CA GLY A 212 -16.79 -1.04 22.47
C GLY A 212 -17.04 -1.79 21.17
N SER A 213 -18.21 -2.42 21.06
CA SER A 213 -18.63 -3.20 19.90
C SER A 213 -18.94 -2.28 18.73
N TYR A 214 -18.08 -2.28 17.72
CA TYR A 214 -18.42 -1.78 16.38
C TYR A 214 -18.63 -2.97 15.46
N SER A 215 -19.80 -3.02 14.85
CA SER A 215 -20.16 -3.90 13.74
C SER A 215 -19.24 -3.59 12.56
N GLU A 216 -18.11 -4.30 12.46
CA GLU A 216 -17.30 -4.37 11.25
C GLU A 216 -18.13 -5.06 10.15
N SER A 217 -18.69 -4.26 9.24
CA SER A 217 -18.99 -4.76 7.90
C SER A 217 -17.66 -5.19 7.31
N SER A 218 -17.42 -6.50 7.27
CA SER A 218 -16.30 -7.12 6.56
C SER A 218 -16.48 -6.92 5.05
N GLY A 219 -16.26 -5.69 4.60
CA GLY A 219 -15.94 -5.38 3.22
C GLY A 219 -14.54 -5.89 2.97
N SER A 220 -14.46 -7.12 2.48
CA SER A 220 -13.24 -7.76 2.01
C SER A 220 -12.56 -6.90 0.95
N ALA A 221 -11.66 -6.02 1.38
CA ALA A 221 -10.62 -5.41 0.56
C ALA A 221 -9.48 -6.42 0.33
N ALA A 222 -9.85 -7.65 -0.02
CA ALA A 222 -8.93 -8.65 -0.50
C ALA A 222 -8.87 -8.50 -2.03
N GLY A 223 -7.75 -7.97 -2.53
CA GLY A 223 -7.32 -8.20 -3.90
C GLY A 223 -7.83 -7.24 -4.97
N ALA A 224 -7.53 -5.94 -4.85
CA ALA A 224 -7.25 -5.13 -6.03
C ALA A 224 -5.74 -5.17 -6.34
N GLY A 225 -5.17 -6.38 -6.38
CA GLY A 225 -3.88 -6.61 -7.01
C GLY A 225 -4.18 -6.77 -8.49
N ALA A 226 -3.82 -5.79 -9.30
CA ALA A 226 -3.79 -5.94 -10.75
C ALA A 226 -3.03 -7.23 -11.08
N SER A 227 -3.73 -8.25 -11.56
CA SER A 227 -3.10 -9.40 -12.18
C SER A 227 -2.57 -8.94 -13.53
N ILE A 228 -1.43 -8.26 -13.49
CA ILE A 228 -0.47 -8.29 -14.58
C ILE A 228 -0.19 -9.78 -14.74
N ASP A 229 -0.51 -10.36 -15.90
CA ASP A 229 -0.01 -11.69 -16.24
C ASP A 229 1.49 -11.64 -15.99
N PRO A 230 2.01 -12.33 -14.95
CA PRO A 230 3.41 -12.21 -14.61
C PRO A 230 4.17 -12.72 -15.82
N LEU A 231 5.04 -11.87 -16.38
CA LEU A 231 6.01 -12.27 -17.38
C LEU A 231 6.59 -13.63 -16.97
N PRO A 232 6.76 -14.59 -17.89
CA PRO A 232 7.18 -15.93 -17.55
C PRO A 232 8.47 -15.87 -16.73
N LEU A 233 8.33 -16.09 -15.41
CA LEU A 233 9.42 -15.97 -14.46
C LEU A 233 10.52 -16.95 -14.86
N THR A 234 11.75 -16.43 -14.96
CA THR A 234 12.92 -17.26 -15.18
C THR A 234 13.02 -18.33 -14.07
N ARG A 235 13.69 -19.46 -14.33
CA ARG A 235 13.81 -20.53 -13.31
C ARG A 235 14.43 -19.99 -12.01
N ALA A 236 15.47 -19.18 -12.13
CA ALA A 236 16.14 -18.53 -11.00
C ALA A 236 15.20 -17.63 -10.17
N GLU A 237 14.30 -16.89 -10.81
CA GLU A 237 13.35 -16.02 -10.08
C GLU A 237 12.25 -16.82 -9.37
N ARG A 238 11.87 -17.99 -9.91
CA ARG A 238 10.95 -18.91 -9.24
C ARG A 238 11.58 -19.54 -8.00
N GLU A 239 12.84 -19.97 -8.10
CA GLU A 239 13.61 -20.51 -6.97
C GLU A 239 13.77 -19.45 -5.87
N ALA A 240 14.20 -18.24 -6.22
CA ALA A 240 14.32 -17.15 -5.24
C ALA A 240 12.99 -16.79 -4.55
N ARG A 241 11.85 -16.87 -5.26
CA ARG A 241 10.54 -16.65 -4.66
C ARG A 241 10.12 -17.81 -3.75
N GLN A 242 10.42 -19.05 -4.13
CA GLN A 242 10.13 -20.21 -3.28
C GLN A 242 10.93 -20.15 -1.98
N GLU A 243 12.22 -19.86 -2.05
CA GLU A 243 13.08 -19.66 -0.87
C GLU A 243 12.58 -18.51 0.03
N ALA A 244 12.12 -17.40 -0.58
CA ALA A 244 11.55 -16.28 0.18
C ALA A 244 10.23 -16.66 0.88
N VAL A 245 9.39 -17.49 0.25
CA VAL A 245 8.15 -17.98 0.85
C VAL A 245 8.44 -18.97 1.98
N GLU A 246 9.37 -19.90 1.77
CA GLU A 246 9.79 -20.89 2.76
C GLU A 246 10.42 -20.24 3.99
N SER A 247 11.32 -19.27 3.80
CA SER A 247 11.90 -18.53 4.92
C SER A 247 10.85 -17.71 5.69
N ALA A 248 9.85 -17.16 5.00
CA ALA A 248 8.76 -16.42 5.65
C ALA A 248 7.82 -17.34 6.44
N THR A 249 7.50 -18.53 5.92
CA THR A 249 6.66 -19.51 6.65
C THR A 249 7.38 -20.04 7.88
N GLU A 250 8.69 -20.31 7.78
CA GLU A 250 9.49 -20.76 8.91
C GLU A 250 9.60 -19.67 9.99
N ALA A 251 9.84 -18.41 9.60
CA ALA A 251 9.86 -17.29 10.52
C ALA A 251 8.53 -17.13 11.27
N ALA A 252 7.40 -17.29 10.58
CA ALA A 252 6.07 -17.25 11.19
C ALA A 252 5.87 -18.42 12.18
N ALA A 253 6.33 -19.62 11.83
CA ALA A 253 6.24 -20.78 12.71
C ALA A 253 7.03 -20.59 14.02
N ARG A 254 8.24 -20.01 13.96
CA ARG A 254 9.05 -19.67 15.14
C ARG A 254 8.36 -18.66 16.06
N GLN A 255 7.67 -17.67 15.47
CA GLN A 255 6.89 -16.71 16.26
C GLN A 255 5.72 -17.38 16.99
N TYR A 256 4.99 -18.29 16.34
CA TYR A 256 3.91 -19.04 16.99
C TYR A 256 4.45 -19.94 18.11
N TYR A 257 5.58 -20.61 17.89
CA TYR A 257 6.23 -21.43 18.90
C TYR A 257 6.60 -20.60 20.15
N THR A 258 7.23 -19.44 19.96
CA THR A 258 7.60 -18.53 21.05
C THR A 258 6.38 -18.02 21.83
N ARG A 259 5.28 -17.71 21.13
CA ARG A 259 4.00 -17.33 21.77
C ARG A 259 3.39 -18.48 22.55
N GLY A 260 3.51 -19.72 22.06
CA GLY A 260 3.10 -20.94 22.75
C GLY A 260 3.83 -21.13 24.08
N LEU A 261 5.16 -20.98 24.07
CA LEU A 261 5.99 -21.05 25.29
C LEU A 261 5.60 -19.98 26.31
N LYS A 262 5.39 -18.74 25.87
CA LYS A 262 4.94 -17.66 26.76
C LYS A 262 3.56 -17.96 27.36
N ALA A 263 2.60 -18.42 26.55
CA ALA A 263 1.27 -18.79 27.03
C ALA A 263 1.31 -19.97 28.01
N ARG A 264 2.24 -20.93 27.81
CA ARG A 264 2.51 -22.03 28.75
C ARG A 264 3.04 -21.51 30.08
N ALA A 265 4.02 -20.60 30.06
CA ALA A 265 4.57 -19.97 31.26
C ALA A 265 3.52 -19.16 32.05
N GLU A 266 2.56 -18.57 31.36
CA GLU A 266 1.42 -17.85 31.95
C GLU A 266 0.30 -18.78 32.46
N GLY A 267 0.44 -20.10 32.36
CA GLY A 267 -0.57 -21.07 32.80
C GLY A 267 -1.79 -21.20 31.87
N LYS A 268 -1.75 -20.60 30.68
CA LYS A 268 -2.87 -20.59 29.71
C LYS A 268 -2.79 -21.79 28.76
N ALA A 269 -3.00 -23.00 29.30
CA ALA A 269 -2.82 -24.27 28.57
C ALA A 269 -3.60 -24.36 27.25
N SER A 270 -4.86 -23.91 27.20
CA SER A 270 -5.67 -23.95 25.96
C SER A 270 -5.12 -23.05 24.86
N VAL A 271 -4.61 -21.87 25.22
CA VAL A 271 -4.01 -20.92 24.27
C VAL A 271 -2.66 -21.43 23.77
N ALA A 272 -1.85 -21.99 24.67
CA ALA A 272 -0.58 -22.62 24.31
C ALA A 272 -0.78 -23.76 23.30
N ARG A 273 -1.79 -24.63 23.50
CA ARG A 273 -2.14 -25.71 22.55
C ARG A 273 -2.46 -25.18 21.15
N GLN A 274 -3.22 -24.09 21.05
CA GLN A 274 -3.55 -23.50 19.76
C GLN A 274 -2.30 -22.96 19.05
N TYR A 275 -1.41 -22.28 19.78
CA TYR A 275 -0.15 -21.77 19.22
C TYR A 275 0.80 -22.88 18.77
N PHE A 276 0.96 -23.94 19.56
CA PHE A 276 1.79 -25.08 19.17
C PHE A 276 1.21 -25.83 17.96
N ARG A 277 -0.13 -25.94 17.85
CA ARG A 277 -0.77 -26.51 16.65
C ARG A 277 -0.48 -25.68 15.40
N MET A 278 -0.56 -24.35 15.50
CA MET A 278 -0.23 -23.45 14.38
C MET A 278 1.27 -23.49 14.01
N ALA A 279 2.16 -23.61 15.00
CA ALA A 279 3.59 -23.79 14.75
C ALA A 279 3.87 -25.12 14.04
N ALA A 280 3.29 -26.23 14.52
CA ALA A 280 3.48 -27.55 13.93
C ALA A 280 2.90 -27.69 12.52
N SER A 281 1.84 -26.95 12.17
CA SER A 281 1.26 -26.97 10.82
C SER A 281 2.01 -26.10 9.81
N ARG A 282 2.88 -25.19 10.26
CA ARG A 282 3.59 -24.22 9.41
C ARG A 282 5.10 -24.40 9.39
N SER A 283 5.63 -25.35 10.16
CA SER A 283 7.05 -25.72 10.17
C SER A 283 7.22 -27.15 9.69
N GLU A 284 8.40 -27.41 9.17
CA GLU A 284 8.90 -28.74 8.83
C GLU A 284 10.16 -29.03 9.66
N GLY A 285 10.60 -30.29 9.70
CA GLY A 285 11.82 -30.69 10.40
C GLY A 285 11.73 -30.61 11.93
N GLU A 286 12.80 -30.13 12.56
CA GLU A 286 12.99 -30.15 14.01
C GLU A 286 11.95 -29.31 14.77
N LEU A 287 11.64 -28.10 14.29
CA LEU A 287 10.68 -27.21 14.94
C LEU A 287 9.28 -27.84 15.03
N GLN A 288 8.89 -28.62 14.01
CA GLN A 288 7.62 -29.34 14.00
C GLN A 288 7.59 -30.44 15.07
N GLN A 289 8.70 -31.17 15.24
CA GLN A 289 8.81 -32.23 16.25
C GLN A 289 8.72 -31.65 17.66
N LEU A 290 9.47 -30.57 17.93
CA LEU A 290 9.41 -29.84 19.19
C LEU A 290 7.99 -29.32 19.48
N ALA A 291 7.33 -28.70 18.50
CA ALA A 291 5.97 -28.20 18.68
C ALA A 291 4.95 -29.33 18.95
N ARG A 292 5.14 -30.52 18.36
CA ARG A 292 4.27 -31.70 18.61
C ARG A 292 4.55 -32.32 19.98
N GLU A 293 5.80 -32.37 20.40
CA GLU A 293 6.17 -32.85 21.74
C GLU A 293 5.55 -31.97 22.83
N GLU A 294 5.67 -30.64 22.68
CA GLU A 294 5.02 -29.66 23.55
C GLU A 294 3.49 -29.84 23.60
N LEU A 295 2.86 -30.15 22.46
CA LEU A 295 1.43 -30.40 22.37
C LEU A 295 1.02 -31.67 23.14
N ASN A 296 1.83 -32.73 23.06
CA ASN A 296 1.60 -33.97 23.82
C ASN A 296 1.75 -33.76 25.32
N GLN A 297 2.72 -32.96 25.77
CA GLN A 297 2.89 -32.62 27.20
C GLN A 297 1.68 -31.85 27.77
N LEU A 298 1.04 -31.00 26.97
CA LEU A 298 -0.15 -30.23 27.37
C LEU A 298 -1.46 -31.03 27.32
N ASN A 299 -1.41 -32.26 26.80
CA ASN A 299 -2.56 -33.15 26.74
C ASN A 299 -2.11 -34.59 27.00
N PRO A 300 -1.62 -34.91 28.22
CA PRO A 300 -1.34 -36.28 28.58
C PRO A 300 -2.66 -37.04 28.46
N ARG A 301 -2.68 -38.03 27.56
CA ARG A 301 -3.79 -38.96 27.42
C ARG A 301 -3.94 -39.78 28.70
#